data_AF-A0A1V9FWW4-F1
#
_entry.id   AF-A0A1V9FWW4-F1
#
_cell.length_a   1.000
_cell.length_b   1.000
_cell.length_c   1.000
_cell.angle_alpha   90.00
_cell.angle_beta   90.00
_cell.angle_gamma   90.00
#
_symmetry.space_group_name_H-M   'P 1'
#
loop_
_entity.id
_entity.type
_entity.pdbx_description
1 polymer ?
#
loop_
_entity_poly.entity_id
_entity_poly.type
_entity_poly.pdbx_seq_one_letter_code
_entity_poly.pdbx_strand_id
1 'polypeptide(L)'
;MIETNNIPGFTDKFENMTIQVTEIIVEQFVALLNSDLPKDTAYSNIWQDINSSFLGDELDLRGKIHLFLKNQRDNDMASLLFTISFRVKAEHEKDTVNVFTKTVQYFFGWIKEYVKEHNILGKDGNTFIVPEFPYSKSHFETIF
;
A
#
# COMPACT_ATOMS: atom_id res chain seq x y z
N MET A 1 -10.40 10.50 -16.44
CA MET A 1 -11.53 10.20 -15.53
C MET A 1 -10.93 9.59 -14.27
N ILE A 2 -11.42 9.97 -13.09
CA ILE A 2 -11.00 9.37 -11.82
C ILE A 2 -12.17 8.50 -11.37
N GLU A 3 -11.92 7.21 -11.16
CA GLU A 3 -12.88 6.30 -10.56
C GLU A 3 -12.47 6.07 -9.10
N THR A 4 -13.41 6.28 -8.17
CA THR A 4 -13.15 6.15 -6.73
C THR A 4 -14.03 5.04 -6.17
N ASN A 5 -13.39 4.07 -5.50
CA ASN A 5 -14.05 2.95 -4.85
C ASN A 5 -13.73 2.95 -3.35
N ASN A 6 -14.76 2.81 -2.52
CA ASN A 6 -14.62 2.70 -1.07
C ASN A 6 -14.82 1.24 -0.65
N ILE A 7 -13.85 0.72 0.09
CA ILE A 7 -13.84 -0.66 0.54
C ILE A 7 -14.05 -0.66 2.05
N PRO A 8 -15.00 -1.49 2.56
CA PRO A 8 -15.28 -1.56 3.98
C PRO A 8 -14.05 -2.02 4.76
N GLY A 9 -13.95 -1.53 6.00
CA GLY A 9 -12.92 -1.97 6.93
C GLY A 9 -13.01 -3.47 7.24
N PHE A 10 -11.88 -4.07 7.56
CA PHE A 10 -11.74 -5.48 7.90
C PHE A 10 -10.65 -5.67 8.97
N THR A 11 -10.53 -6.88 9.48
CA THR A 11 -9.48 -7.24 10.44
C THR A 11 -8.87 -8.57 10.04
N ASP A 12 -7.55 -8.65 10.09
CA ASP A 12 -6.80 -9.82 9.70
C ASP A 12 -5.57 -10.01 10.60
N LYS A 13 -4.90 -11.16 10.45
CA LYS A 13 -3.66 -11.49 11.15
C LYS A 13 -2.52 -11.68 10.15
N PHE A 14 -1.38 -11.09 10.47
CA PHE A 14 -0.15 -11.26 9.69
C PHE A 14 1.01 -11.46 10.64
N GLU A 15 1.61 -12.65 10.62
CA GLU A 15 2.60 -13.08 11.61
C GLU A 15 2.10 -12.91 13.06
N ASN A 16 2.85 -12.20 13.90
CA ASN A 16 2.52 -11.86 15.30
C ASN A 16 1.74 -10.54 15.43
N MET A 17 1.09 -10.09 14.36
CA MET A 17 0.38 -8.82 14.32
C MET A 17 -1.11 -9.01 14.02
N THR A 18 -1.94 -8.21 14.67
CA THR A 18 -3.35 -8.00 14.30
C THR A 18 -3.45 -6.69 13.54
N ILE A 19 -3.90 -6.75 12.28
CA ILE A 19 -4.07 -5.59 11.41
C ILE A 19 -5.56 -5.29 11.30
N GLN A 20 -5.98 -4.15 11.83
CA GLN A 20 -7.33 -3.63 11.70
C GLN A 20 -7.32 -2.51 10.67
N VAL A 21 -7.94 -2.76 9.52
CA VAL A 21 -8.17 -1.75 8.48
C VAL A 21 -9.53 -1.13 8.71
N THR A 22 -9.58 0.19 8.85
CA THR A 22 -10.85 0.90 9.08
C THR A 22 -11.50 1.30 7.76
N GLU A 23 -10.69 1.64 6.76
CA GLU A 23 -11.15 2.12 5.45
C GLU A 23 -10.03 1.95 4.43
N ILE A 24 -10.40 1.58 3.19
CA ILE A 24 -9.55 1.74 2.02
C ILE A 24 -10.32 2.52 0.96
N ILE A 25 -9.72 3.61 0.50
CA ILE A 25 -10.17 4.37 -0.66
C ILE A 25 -9.23 4.05 -1.81
N VAL A 26 -9.78 3.58 -2.93
CA VAL A 26 -9.04 3.28 -4.16
C VAL A 26 -9.42 4.28 -5.22
N GLU A 27 -8.45 5.02 -5.71
CA GLU A 27 -8.62 5.94 -6.84
C GLU A 27 -7.84 5.43 -8.04
N GLN A 28 -8.54 5.20 -9.14
CA GLN A 28 -7.93 4.80 -10.41
C GLN A 28 -7.75 6.02 -11.31
N PHE A 29 -6.51 6.20 -11.76
CA PHE A 29 -6.11 7.25 -12.68
C PHE A 29 -5.75 6.63 -14.01
N VAL A 30 -6.54 6.91 -15.02
CA VAL A 30 -6.08 6.81 -16.41
C VAL A 30 -5.59 8.20 -16.78
N ALA A 31 -4.37 8.52 -16.37
CA ALA A 31 -3.78 9.80 -16.72
C ALA A 31 -3.40 9.79 -18.20
N LEU A 32 -3.84 10.81 -18.95
CA LEU A 32 -3.23 11.23 -20.22
C LEU A 32 -1.89 11.91 -19.90
N LEU A 33 -1.01 11.24 -19.16
CA LEU A 33 0.35 11.73 -19.03
C LEU A 33 1.00 11.45 -20.39
N ASN A 34 1.24 12.54 -21.12
CA ASN A 34 2.08 12.53 -22.31
C ASN A 34 3.33 11.69 -22.00
N SER A 35 3.79 10.95 -23.02
CA SER A 35 4.84 9.93 -23.07
C SER A 35 6.21 10.27 -22.45
N ASP A 36 6.34 11.39 -21.75
CA ASP A 36 7.60 11.99 -21.31
C ASP A 36 7.88 11.79 -19.82
N LEU A 37 7.07 11.00 -19.11
CA LEU A 37 7.47 10.55 -17.78
C LEU A 37 8.72 9.65 -17.92
N PRO A 38 9.83 9.98 -17.24
CA PRO A 38 11.03 9.17 -17.30
C PRO A 38 10.72 7.72 -16.91
N LYS A 39 11.25 6.76 -17.68
CA LYS A 39 11.18 5.32 -17.36
C LYS A 39 11.75 5.00 -15.97
N ASP A 40 12.58 5.90 -15.43
CA ASP A 40 13.20 5.78 -14.12
C ASP A 40 12.31 6.25 -12.95
N THR A 41 11.06 6.63 -13.20
CA THR A 41 10.16 7.00 -12.09
C THR A 41 9.78 5.75 -11.32
N ALA A 42 9.94 5.76 -9.99
CA ALA A 42 9.57 4.64 -9.13
C ALA A 42 8.12 4.16 -9.40
N TYR A 43 7.94 2.85 -9.58
CA TYR A 43 6.64 2.22 -9.81
C TYR A 43 5.72 2.28 -8.59
N SER A 44 6.28 2.55 -7.41
CA SER A 44 5.56 2.71 -6.16
C SER A 44 6.08 3.92 -5.39
N ASN A 45 5.16 4.66 -4.77
CA ASN A 45 5.47 5.71 -3.80
C ASN A 45 4.57 5.51 -2.58
N ILE A 46 5.14 5.74 -1.40
CA ILE A 46 4.50 5.50 -0.11
C ILE A 46 4.64 6.77 0.70
N TRP A 47 3.51 7.33 1.13
CA TRP A 47 3.47 8.40 2.11
C TRP A 47 2.69 7.92 3.33
N GLN A 48 3.12 8.36 4.50
CA GLN A 48 2.62 7.84 5.77
C GLN A 48 2.40 8.98 6.75
N ASP A 49 1.28 8.91 7.46
CA ASP A 49 0.96 9.71 8.64
C ASP A 49 0.57 8.72 9.74
N ILE A 50 1.55 8.36 10.56
CA ILE A 50 1.46 7.26 11.52
C ILE A 50 2.01 7.68 12.87
N ASN A 51 1.46 7.08 13.91
CA ASN A 51 1.85 7.29 15.29
C ASN A 51 1.99 5.93 15.98
N SER A 52 3.05 5.77 16.76
CA SER A 52 3.31 4.58 17.56
C SER A 52 3.13 4.86 19.05
N SER A 53 2.61 3.87 19.75
CA SER A 53 2.52 3.87 21.21
C SER A 53 2.81 2.48 21.73
N PHE A 54 3.29 2.41 22.98
CA PHE A 54 3.72 1.17 23.60
C PHE A 54 2.89 0.91 24.86
N LEU A 55 2.43 -0.32 25.03
CA LEU A 55 1.79 -0.78 26.26
C LEU A 55 2.51 -2.04 26.73
N GLY A 56 3.49 -1.88 27.63
CA GLY A 56 4.34 -2.99 28.05
C GLY A 56 5.23 -3.50 26.92
N ASP A 57 4.97 -4.73 26.48
CA ASP A 57 5.70 -5.39 25.38
C ASP A 57 4.91 -5.42 24.06
N GLU A 58 3.83 -4.66 23.97
CA GLU A 58 3.01 -4.50 22.78
C GLU A 58 3.27 -3.14 22.12
N LEU A 59 3.46 -3.16 20.80
CA LEU A 59 3.48 -1.97 19.95
C LEU A 59 2.11 -1.80 19.28
N ASP A 60 1.53 -0.62 19.46
CA ASP A 60 0.30 -0.17 18.80
C ASP A 60 0.64 0.94 17.81
N LEU A 61 0.57 0.61 16.52
CA LEU A 61 0.83 1.51 15.41
C LEU A 61 -0.50 1.88 14.75
N ARG A 62 -0.79 3.17 14.60
CA ARG A 62 -2.03 3.64 13.97
C ARG A 62 -1.78 4.79 13.03
N GLY A 63 -2.60 4.89 11.99
CA GLY A 63 -2.54 6.03 11.10
C GLY A 63 -3.08 5.73 9.71
N LYS A 64 -2.51 6.44 8.74
CA LYS A 64 -2.90 6.38 7.34
C LYS A 64 -1.67 6.23 6.48
N ILE A 65 -1.78 5.43 5.43
CA ILE A 65 -0.82 5.39 4.34
C ILE A 65 -1.49 5.71 3.02
N HIS A 66 -0.72 6.33 2.13
CA HIS A 66 -1.05 6.57 0.74
C HIS A 66 -0.06 5.78 -0.10
N LEU A 67 -0.55 4.78 -0.84
CA LEU A 67 0.23 3.94 -1.74
C LEU A 67 -0.14 4.30 -3.17
N PHE A 68 0.77 4.96 -3.88
CA PHE A 68 0.62 5.22 -5.30
C PHE A 68 1.38 4.17 -6.09
N LEU A 69 0.69 3.49 -7.00
CA LEU A 69 1.23 2.41 -7.82
C LEU A 69 1.04 2.76 -9.30
N LYS A 70 2.10 2.62 -10.09
CA LYS A 70 2.06 2.68 -11.55
C LYS A 70 2.02 1.26 -12.10
N ASN A 71 1.29 1.06 -13.20
CA ASN A 71 1.32 -0.22 -13.90
C ASN A 71 2.77 -0.52 -14.36
N GLN A 72 3.26 -1.73 -14.12
CA GLN A 72 4.60 -2.14 -14.55
C GLN A 72 4.69 -2.54 -16.03
N ARG A 73 3.57 -2.55 -16.75
CA ARG A 73 3.58 -2.86 -18.18
C ARG A 73 4.11 -1.69 -19.00
N ASP A 74 4.94 -2.00 -20.01
CA ASP A 74 5.47 -1.03 -20.96
C ASP A 74 4.36 -0.19 -21.60
N ASN A 75 4.56 1.13 -21.62
CA ASN A 75 3.66 2.13 -22.23
C ASN A 75 2.24 2.20 -21.65
N ASP A 76 1.98 1.58 -20.48
CA ASP A 76 0.73 1.77 -19.75
C ASP A 76 0.89 2.82 -18.65
N MET A 77 0.01 3.83 -18.68
CA MET A 77 0.01 4.95 -17.73
C MET A 77 -1.09 4.82 -16.67
N ALA A 78 -1.79 3.67 -16.62
CA ALA A 78 -2.72 3.40 -15.54
C ALA A 78 -2.00 3.46 -14.20
N SER A 79 -2.60 4.16 -13.25
CA SER A 79 -2.10 4.27 -11.88
C SER A 79 -3.23 4.07 -10.88
N LEU A 80 -2.88 3.57 -9.70
CA LEU A 80 -3.78 3.39 -8.57
C LEU A 80 -3.25 4.15 -7.37
N LEU A 81 -4.11 4.88 -6.67
CA LEU A 81 -3.82 5.41 -5.34
C LEU A 81 -4.69 4.69 -4.33
N PHE A 82 -4.05 4.06 -3.35
CA PHE A 82 -4.73 3.49 -2.20
C PHE A 82 -4.49 4.40 -1.00
N THR A 83 -5.57 4.91 -0.41
CA THR A 83 -5.53 5.55 0.90
C THR A 83 -6.06 4.54 1.93
N ILE A 84 -5.19 4.06 2.80
CA ILE A 84 -5.48 2.99 3.76
C ILE A 84 -5.36 3.54 5.17
N SER A 85 -6.46 3.52 5.91
CA SER A 85 -6.49 3.88 7.33
C SER A 85 -6.49 2.62 8.18
N PHE A 86 -5.60 2.53 9.17
CA PHE A 86 -5.37 1.29 9.91
C PHE A 86 -4.93 1.49 11.36
N ARG A 87 -5.01 0.39 12.12
CA ARG A 87 -4.37 0.17 13.40
C ARG A 87 -3.75 -1.24 13.40
N VAL A 88 -2.48 -1.34 13.80
CA VAL A 88 -1.76 -2.59 13.95
C VAL A 88 -1.35 -2.75 15.40
N LYS A 89 -1.62 -3.93 15.95
CA LYS A 89 -1.09 -4.36 17.25
C LYS A 89 -0.11 -5.48 17.02
N ALA A 90 1.13 -5.31 17.47
CA ALA A 90 2.18 -6.30 17.37
C ALA A 90 2.59 -6.76 18.78
N GLU A 91 2.36 -8.04 19.07
CA GLU A 91 2.72 -8.65 20.35
C GLU A 91 4.22 -8.99 20.35
N HIS A 92 4.91 -8.67 21.45
CA HIS A 92 6.34 -8.97 21.65
C HIS A 92 7.28 -8.33 20.61
N GLU A 93 6.86 -7.24 19.98
CA GLU A 93 7.66 -6.48 19.02
C GLU A 93 7.64 -5.00 19.41
N LYS A 94 8.81 -4.35 19.41
CA LYS A 94 8.98 -2.95 19.77
C LYS A 94 9.59 -2.11 18.65
N ASP A 95 10.10 -2.76 17.61
CA ASP A 95 10.66 -2.08 16.44
C ASP A 95 9.53 -1.55 15.55
N THR A 96 9.31 -0.23 15.63
CA THR A 96 8.28 0.46 14.84
C THR A 96 8.53 0.34 13.33
N VAL A 97 9.80 0.43 12.90
CA VAL A 97 10.18 0.32 11.48
C VAL A 97 9.86 -1.08 10.97
N ASN A 98 10.19 -2.11 11.76
CA ASN A 98 9.89 -3.49 11.41
C ASN A 98 8.38 -3.75 11.28
N VAL A 99 7.58 -3.32 12.26
CA VAL A 99 6.11 -3.46 12.21
C VAL A 99 5.51 -2.71 11.03
N PHE A 100 5.96 -1.48 10.78
CA PHE A 100 5.50 -0.72 9.63
C PHE A 100 5.86 -1.39 8.31
N THR A 101 7.09 -1.89 8.15
CA THR A 101 7.54 -2.61 6.95
C THR A 101 6.68 -3.84 6.67
N LYS A 102 6.42 -4.67 7.70
CA LYS A 102 5.53 -5.85 7.58
C LYS A 102 4.09 -5.46 7.25
N THR A 103 3.61 -4.35 7.81
CA THR A 103 2.27 -3.82 7.54
C THR A 103 2.14 -3.39 6.07
N VAL A 104 3.14 -2.67 5.54
CA VAL A 104 3.18 -2.31 4.11
C VAL A 104 3.25 -3.56 3.23
N GLN A 105 4.07 -4.54 3.59
CA GLN A 105 4.15 -5.82 2.88
C GLN A 105 2.79 -6.53 2.82
N TYR A 106 2.07 -6.59 3.95
CA TYR A 106 0.71 -7.13 3.98
C TYR A 106 -0.19 -6.39 2.99
N PHE A 107 -0.17 -5.05 2.98
CA PHE A 107 -0.99 -4.27 2.06
C PHE A 107 -0.63 -4.48 0.58
N PHE A 108 0.64 -4.63 0.23
CA PHE A 108 1.01 -4.97 -1.15
C PHE A 108 0.48 -6.35 -1.57
N GLY A 109 0.54 -7.33 -0.67
CA GLY A 109 -0.05 -8.66 -0.90
C GLY A 109 -1.56 -8.57 -1.11
N TRP A 110 -2.25 -7.84 -0.22
CA TRP A 110 -3.69 -7.60 -0.32
C TRP A 110 -4.08 -6.87 -1.61
N ILE A 111 -3.36 -5.80 -1.99
CA ILE A 111 -3.61 -5.02 -3.21
C ILE A 111 -3.47 -5.91 -4.45
N LYS A 112 -2.48 -6.80 -4.47
CA LYS A 112 -2.27 -7.73 -5.59
C LYS A 112 -3.46 -8.66 -5.80
N GLU A 113 -4.02 -9.22 -4.72
CA GLU A 113 -5.23 -10.03 -4.83
C GLU A 113 -6.46 -9.17 -5.18
N TYR A 114 -6.60 -7.98 -4.59
CA TYR A 114 -7.70 -7.05 -4.91
C TYR A 114 -7.75 -6.69 -6.41
N VAL A 115 -6.60 -6.31 -6.99
CA VAL A 115 -6.47 -5.99 -8.44
C VAL A 115 -6.90 -7.16 -9.32
N LYS A 116 -6.53 -8.38 -8.92
CA LYS A 116 -6.87 -9.61 -9.63
C LYS A 116 -8.35 -9.96 -9.51
N GLU A 117 -8.92 -9.92 -8.30
CA GLU A 117 -10.33 -10.24 -8.04
C GLU A 117 -11.29 -9.27 -8.74
N HIS A 118 -10.93 -7.98 -8.79
CA HIS A 118 -11.76 -6.94 -9.39
C HIS A 118 -11.42 -6.71 -10.87
N ASN A 119 -10.53 -7.52 -11.45
CA ASN A 119 -10.05 -7.38 -12.83
C ASN A 119 -9.68 -5.94 -13.19
N ILE A 120 -8.92 -5.27 -12.33
CA ILE A 120 -8.53 -3.88 -12.60
C ILE A 120 -7.64 -3.87 -13.84
N LEU A 121 -8.12 -3.19 -14.88
CA LEU A 121 -7.46 -3.13 -16.17
C LEU A 121 -6.63 -1.85 -16.29
N GLY A 122 -5.51 -2.00 -16.98
CA GLY A 122 -4.71 -0.94 -17.53
C GLY A 122 -5.37 -0.26 -18.74
N LYS A 123 -4.69 0.75 -19.29
CA LYS A 123 -5.23 1.53 -20.42
C LYS A 123 -5.39 0.67 -21.69
N ASP A 124 -4.53 -0.32 -21.86
CA ASP A 124 -4.52 -1.22 -23.02
C ASP A 124 -5.54 -2.37 -22.91
N GLY A 125 -6.34 -2.39 -21.84
CA GLY A 125 -7.36 -3.42 -21.56
C GLY A 125 -6.81 -4.69 -20.91
N ASN A 126 -5.52 -4.75 -20.56
CA ASN A 126 -4.93 -5.89 -19.86
C ASN A 126 -4.90 -5.66 -18.34
N THR A 127 -4.72 -6.72 -17.56
CA THR A 127 -4.66 -6.62 -16.09
C THR A 127 -3.52 -5.71 -15.62
N PHE A 128 -3.83 -4.85 -14.65
CA PHE A 128 -2.85 -4.01 -13.97
C PHE A 128 -1.82 -4.88 -13.24
N ILE A 129 -0.53 -4.60 -13.44
CA ILE A 129 0.56 -5.32 -12.78
C ILE A 129 1.03 -4.51 -11.57
N VAL A 130 0.74 -5.02 -10.38
CA VAL A 130 1.19 -4.45 -9.10
C VAL A 130 2.70 -4.68 -8.94
N PRO A 131 3.50 -3.63 -8.67
CA PRO A 131 4.93 -3.79 -8.45
C PRO A 131 5.22 -4.62 -7.21
N GLU A 132 6.28 -5.43 -7.28
CA GLU A 132 6.78 -6.13 -6.10
C GLU A 132 7.29 -5.12 -5.06
N PHE A 133 6.98 -5.38 -3.79
CA PHE A 133 7.53 -4.62 -2.68
C PHE A 133 8.87 -5.24 -2.27
N PRO A 134 10.02 -4.59 -2.54
CA PRO A 134 11.31 -5.12 -2.13
C PRO A 134 11.39 -5.04 -0.59
N TYR A 135 11.29 -6.19 0.06
CA TYR A 135 11.43 -6.25 1.51
C TYR A 135 12.87 -5.89 1.89
N SER A 136 13.06 -4.69 2.42
CA SER A 136 14.27 -4.34 3.15
C SER A 136 13.89 -3.47 4.34
N LYS A 137 14.33 -3.85 5.55
CA LYS A 137 14.13 -3.03 6.76
C LYS A 137 14.69 -1.62 6.57
N SER A 138 15.75 -1.51 5.77
CA SER A 138 16.39 -0.26 5.40
C SER A 138 15.58 0.63 4.46
N HIS A 139 14.49 0.12 3.88
CA HIS A 139 13.64 0.89 2.97
C HIS A 139 12.97 2.07 3.67
N PHE A 140 12.78 1.99 4.99
CA PHE A 140 12.05 2.98 5.79
C PHE A 140 12.84 3.51 7.00
N GLU A 141 14.16 3.28 7.04
CA GLU A 141 15.03 3.75 8.14
C GLU A 141 14.98 5.27 8.35
N THR A 142 14.57 6.05 7.35
CA THR A 142 14.47 7.53 7.41
C THR A 142 13.09 8.06 7.77
N ILE A 143 12.09 7.18 7.98
CA ILE A 143 10.70 7.58 8.21
C ILE A 143 10.40 7.88 9.68
N PHE A 144 11.25 7.40 10.61
CA PHE A 144 11.02 7.48 12.05
C PHE A 144 12.23 8.04 12.80
#